data_AF-A0A8B6CAR7-F1
#
_entry.id   AF-A0A8B6CAR7-F1
#
_cell.length_a   1.000
_cell.length_b   1.000
_cell.length_c   1.000
_cell.angle_alpha   90.00
_cell.angle_beta   90.00
_cell.angle_gamma   90.00
#
_symmetry.space_group_name_H-M   'P 1'
#
loop_
_entity.id
_entity.type
_entity.pdbx_description
1 polymer ?
#
loop_
_entity_poly.entity_id
_entity_poly.type
_entity_poly.pdbx_seq_one_letter_code
_entity_poly.pdbx_strand_id
1 'polypeptide(L)'
;MLLLMKEVEISEFVFTDCVEQMLKYFAEEGDVQTTVCMLVVLGERRPKIPEEIQDDWFISYLELLARFKLWTVSNTLINLSHLGSISMMNHQSTTINVTCNQCNRVLTKVGWLCHKCKSVINSCAVCHLPVKGLFVWCQGCSHGGHINHIQEWLTISKQCPTGCGHICEYT
;
A
#
# COMPACT_ATOMS: atom_id res chain seq x y z
N MET A 1 -48.48 -37.89 -9.62
CA MET A 1 -48.34 -36.62 -10.37
C MET A 1 -47.13 -35.87 -9.83
N LEU A 2 -45.93 -36.27 -10.23
CA LEU A 2 -44.69 -35.53 -9.98
C LEU A 2 -43.95 -35.53 -11.32
N LEU A 3 -44.15 -34.45 -12.05
CA LEU A 3 -43.57 -34.20 -13.37
C LEU A 3 -42.07 -33.96 -13.21
N LEU A 4 -41.32 -34.63 -14.09
CA LEU A 4 -39.92 -34.37 -14.41
C LEU A 4 -39.69 -32.87 -14.66
N MET A 5 -39.08 -32.18 -13.71
CA MET A 5 -38.37 -30.94 -14.02
C MET A 5 -37.08 -31.37 -14.70
N LYS A 6 -37.09 -31.42 -16.04
CA LYS A 6 -35.84 -31.45 -16.81
C LYS A 6 -35.05 -30.23 -16.38
N GLU A 7 -33.85 -30.46 -15.85
CA GLU A 7 -32.85 -29.42 -15.69
C GLU A 7 -32.71 -28.72 -17.04
N VAL A 8 -33.05 -27.44 -17.05
CA VAL A 8 -32.83 -26.59 -18.23
C VAL A 8 -31.31 -26.41 -18.28
N GLU A 9 -30.66 -27.12 -19.20
CA GLU A 9 -29.27 -26.84 -19.56
C GLU A 9 -29.23 -25.42 -20.14
N ILE A 10 -28.86 -24.46 -19.29
CA ILE A 10 -28.58 -23.10 -19.71
C ILE A 10 -27.27 -23.20 -20.50
N SER A 11 -27.36 -23.11 -21.82
CA SER A 11 -26.20 -23.04 -22.71
C SER A 11 -25.23 -21.98 -22.18
N GLU A 12 -23.94 -22.33 -22.10
CA GLU A 12 -22.86 -21.46 -21.67
C GLU A 12 -22.84 -20.20 -22.57
N PHE A 13 -23.51 -19.14 -22.12
CA PHE A 13 -23.72 -17.94 -22.90
C PHE A 13 -22.40 -17.16 -22.91
N VAL A 14 -21.68 -17.21 -24.03
CA VAL A 14 -20.37 -16.57 -24.18
C VAL A 14 -20.57 -15.07 -24.40
N PHE A 15 -20.78 -14.32 -23.31
CA PHE A 15 -20.88 -12.84 -23.33
C PHE A 15 -19.53 -12.13 -23.52
N THR A 16 -18.45 -12.89 -23.69
CA THR A 16 -17.07 -12.39 -23.69
C THR A 16 -16.86 -11.24 -24.68
N ASP A 17 -17.41 -11.34 -25.89
CA ASP A 17 -17.26 -10.31 -26.92
C ASP A 17 -18.02 -9.02 -26.58
N CYS A 18 -19.23 -9.16 -26.02
CA CYS A 18 -20.05 -8.01 -25.58
C CYS A 18 -19.37 -7.30 -24.40
N VAL A 19 -18.84 -8.07 -23.45
CA VAL A 19 -18.10 -7.53 -22.31
C VAL A 19 -16.82 -6.85 -22.77
N GLU A 20 -16.08 -7.43 -23.71
CA GLU A 20 -14.89 -6.80 -24.29
C GLU A 20 -15.21 -5.45 -24.94
N GLN A 21 -16.25 -5.40 -25.77
CA GLN A 21 -16.68 -4.16 -26.42
C GLN A 21 -17.11 -3.11 -25.39
N MET A 22 -17.85 -3.50 -24.36
CA MET A 22 -18.27 -2.62 -23.27
C MET A 22 -17.07 -2.05 -22.50
N LEU A 23 -16.06 -2.87 -22.18
CA LEU A 23 -14.85 -2.42 -21.47
C LEU A 23 -14.04 -1.43 -22.32
N LYS A 24 -13.89 -1.69 -23.61
CA LYS A 24 -13.22 -0.77 -24.54
C LYS A 24 -13.96 0.56 -24.64
N TYR A 25 -15.30 0.52 -24.75
CA TYR A 25 -16.13 1.71 -24.77
C TYR A 25 -15.92 2.58 -23.51
N PHE A 26 -15.99 1.99 -22.31
CA PHE A 26 -15.76 2.75 -21.08
C PHE A 26 -14.35 3.35 -21.01
N ALA A 27 -13.33 2.60 -21.45
CA ALA A 27 -11.97 3.12 -21.50
C ALA A 27 -11.81 4.28 -22.49
N GLU A 28 -12.43 4.21 -23.67
CA GLU A 28 -12.40 5.26 -24.70
C GLU A 28 -13.11 6.55 -24.23
N GLU A 29 -14.19 6.42 -23.47
CA GLU A 29 -14.86 7.55 -22.81
C GLU A 29 -14.09 8.11 -21.59
N GLY A 30 -12.99 7.47 -21.21
CA GLY A 30 -12.15 7.86 -20.08
C GLY A 30 -12.61 7.34 -18.71
N ASP A 31 -13.65 6.50 -18.65
CA ASP A 31 -14.10 5.81 -17.44
C ASP A 31 -13.23 4.57 -17.15
N VAL A 32 -11.95 4.83 -16.86
CA VAL A 32 -10.96 3.80 -16.50
C VAL A 32 -11.27 3.12 -15.17
N GLN A 33 -12.03 3.79 -14.29
CA GLN A 33 -12.48 3.22 -13.03
C GLN A 33 -13.42 2.03 -13.28
N THR A 34 -14.49 2.25 -14.05
CA THR A 34 -15.46 1.18 -14.36
C THR A 34 -14.77 0.03 -15.09
N THR A 35 -13.92 0.34 -16.07
CA THR A 35 -13.17 -0.66 -16.83
C THR A 35 -12.32 -1.55 -15.93
N VAL A 36 -11.48 -0.96 -15.07
CA VAL A 36 -10.59 -1.72 -14.19
C VAL A 36 -11.39 -2.47 -13.11
N CYS A 37 -12.40 -1.86 -12.52
CA CYS A 37 -13.26 -2.53 -11.54
C CYS A 37 -13.95 -3.76 -12.13
N MET A 38 -14.45 -3.67 -13.36
CA MET A 38 -15.06 -4.81 -14.04
C MET A 38 -14.02 -5.90 -14.33
N LEU A 39 -12.81 -5.57 -14.78
CA LEU A 39 -11.74 -6.56 -14.97
C LEU A 39 -11.41 -7.32 -13.69
N VAL A 40 -11.29 -6.61 -12.57
CA VAL A 40 -11.04 -7.20 -11.24
C VAL A 40 -12.20 -8.11 -10.81
N VAL A 41 -13.45 -7.68 -10.99
CA VAL A 41 -14.64 -8.46 -10.61
C VAL A 41 -14.81 -9.71 -11.47
N LEU A 42 -14.51 -9.62 -12.78
CA LEU A 42 -14.62 -10.74 -13.70
C LEU A 42 -13.56 -11.83 -13.45
N GLY A 43 -12.38 -11.46 -12.94
CA GLY A 43 -11.33 -12.41 -12.56
C GLY A 43 -10.97 -13.38 -13.69
N GLU A 44 -11.10 -14.69 -13.45
CA GLU A 44 -10.81 -15.72 -14.45
C GLU A 44 -11.80 -15.76 -15.63
N ARG A 45 -12.96 -15.10 -15.51
CA ARG A 45 -13.98 -15.02 -16.58
C ARG A 45 -13.82 -13.76 -17.44
N ARG A 46 -12.72 -13.02 -17.29
CA ARG A 46 -12.43 -11.80 -18.06
C ARG A 46 -12.30 -12.09 -19.56
N PRO A 47 -12.67 -11.14 -20.43
CA PRO A 47 -12.40 -11.27 -21.86
C PRO A 47 -10.91 -11.31 -22.15
N LYS A 48 -10.55 -11.90 -23.31
CA LYS A 48 -9.16 -12.07 -23.75
C LYS A 48 -8.62 -10.77 -24.37
N ILE A 49 -8.53 -9.73 -23.54
CA ILE A 49 -7.91 -8.45 -23.89
C ILE A 49 -6.40 -8.58 -23.73
N PRO A 50 -5.57 -8.06 -24.64
CA PRO A 50 -4.11 -8.02 -24.47
C PRO A 50 -3.71 -7.38 -23.13
N GLU A 51 -2.71 -7.96 -22.44
CA GLU A 51 -2.26 -7.45 -21.14
C GLU A 51 -1.75 -6.00 -21.22
N GLU A 52 -1.12 -5.60 -22.33
CA GLU A 52 -0.64 -4.23 -22.56
C GLU A 52 -1.78 -3.19 -22.45
N ILE A 53 -2.94 -3.48 -23.02
CA ILE A 53 -4.11 -2.60 -22.96
C ILE A 53 -4.66 -2.54 -21.53
N GLN A 54 -4.67 -3.69 -20.84
CA GLN A 54 -5.13 -3.72 -19.46
C GLN A 54 -4.18 -2.95 -18.54
N ASP A 55 -2.86 -3.04 -18.77
CA ASP A 55 -1.85 -2.26 -18.05
C ASP A 55 -2.10 -0.76 -18.20
N ASP A 56 -2.33 -0.28 -19.41
CA ASP A 56 -2.63 1.15 -19.66
C ASP A 56 -3.87 1.62 -18.88
N TRP A 57 -4.92 0.80 -18.82
CA TRP A 57 -6.13 1.11 -18.05
C TRP A 57 -5.87 1.12 -16.54
N PHE A 58 -5.16 0.11 -16.03
CA PHE A 58 -4.79 0.03 -14.61
C PHE A 58 -3.90 1.21 -14.20
N ILE A 59 -2.88 1.54 -14.99
CA ILE A 59 -1.97 2.66 -14.73
C ILE A 59 -2.77 3.96 -14.72
N SER A 60 -3.61 4.21 -15.72
CA SER A 60 -4.43 5.42 -15.80
C SER A 60 -5.35 5.58 -14.58
N TYR A 61 -5.97 4.49 -14.13
CA TYR A 61 -6.81 4.55 -12.94
C TYR A 61 -6.01 4.75 -11.65
N LEU A 62 -4.86 4.09 -11.51
CA LEU A 62 -3.99 4.26 -10.34
C LEU A 62 -3.42 5.67 -10.25
N GLU A 63 -3.06 6.29 -11.37
CA GLU A 63 -2.66 7.70 -11.42
C GLU A 63 -3.79 8.63 -10.98
N LEU A 64 -5.04 8.35 -11.38
CA LEU A 64 -6.20 9.13 -10.95
C LEU A 64 -6.39 9.03 -9.42
N LEU A 65 -6.35 7.81 -8.87
CA LEU A 65 -6.44 7.59 -7.42
C LEU A 65 -5.29 8.25 -6.66
N ALA A 66 -4.08 8.22 -7.22
CA ALA A 66 -2.92 8.91 -6.65
C ALA A 66 -3.13 10.43 -6.59
N ARG A 67 -3.69 11.05 -7.64
CA ARG A 67 -4.03 12.48 -7.65
C ARG A 67 -5.07 12.85 -6.57
N PHE A 68 -6.01 11.94 -6.29
CA PHE A 68 -6.97 12.08 -5.19
C PHE A 68 -6.43 11.66 -3.82
N LYS A 69 -5.16 11.24 -3.72
CA LYS A 69 -4.52 10.76 -2.49
C LYS A 69 -5.22 9.54 -1.87
N LEU A 70 -5.88 8.71 -2.68
CA LEU A 70 -6.60 7.51 -2.26
C LEU A 70 -5.67 6.29 -2.21
N TRP A 71 -4.56 6.41 -1.48
CA TRP A 71 -3.48 5.41 -1.46
C TRP A 71 -3.91 4.02 -1.00
N THR A 72 -4.83 3.95 -0.05
CA THR A 72 -5.37 2.68 0.45
C THR A 72 -6.16 1.95 -0.63
N VAL A 73 -6.98 2.69 -1.38
CA VAL A 73 -7.76 2.15 -2.51
C VAL A 73 -6.84 1.71 -3.64
N SER A 74 -5.83 2.52 -3.99
CA SER A 74 -4.79 2.14 -4.96
C SER A 74 -4.10 0.84 -4.55
N ASN A 75 -3.68 0.73 -3.29
CA ASN A 75 -3.01 -0.47 -2.79
C ASN A 75 -3.94 -1.70 -2.84
N THR A 76 -5.22 -1.55 -2.52
CA THR A 76 -6.19 -2.64 -2.67
C THR A 76 -6.29 -3.09 -4.12
N LEU A 77 -6.36 -2.17 -5.09
CA LEU A 77 -6.38 -2.53 -6.51
C LEU A 77 -5.10 -3.22 -6.98
N ILE A 78 -3.93 -2.75 -6.55
CA ILE A 78 -2.65 -3.38 -6.88
C ILE A 78 -2.62 -4.83 -6.39
N ASN A 79 -3.11 -5.08 -5.17
CA ASN A 79 -3.17 -6.43 -4.60
C ASN A 79 -4.23 -7.34 -5.26
N LEU A 80 -5.29 -6.76 -5.84
CA LEU A 80 -6.34 -7.49 -6.54
C LEU A 80 -6.04 -7.72 -8.03
N SER A 81 -5.02 -7.04 -8.57
CA SER A 81 -4.65 -7.15 -9.98
C SER A 81 -4.12 -8.55 -10.31
N HIS A 82 -4.57 -9.10 -11.44
CA HIS A 82 -4.00 -10.32 -12.04
C HIS A 82 -2.74 -10.04 -12.87
N LEU A 83 -2.43 -8.77 -13.16
CA LEU A 83 -1.27 -8.38 -13.97
C LEU A 83 -0.02 -8.32 -13.08
N GLY A 84 1.05 -9.01 -13.50
CA GLY A 84 2.31 -9.05 -12.78
C GLY A 84 3.00 -7.69 -12.70
N SER A 85 2.96 -6.92 -13.79
CA SER A 85 3.41 -5.52 -13.90
C SER A 85 2.79 -4.64 -12.82
N ILE A 86 1.47 -4.73 -12.64
CA ILE A 86 0.72 -3.95 -11.66
C ILE A 86 1.01 -4.43 -10.23
N SER A 87 0.85 -5.73 -9.96
CA SER A 87 1.02 -6.28 -8.60
C SER A 87 2.44 -6.05 -8.05
N MET A 88 3.46 -6.00 -8.93
CA MET A 88 4.84 -5.77 -8.53
C MET A 88 5.17 -4.32 -8.18
N MET A 89 4.26 -3.36 -8.44
CA MET A 89 4.45 -1.96 -8.07
C MET A 89 4.58 -1.76 -6.55
N ASN A 90 3.91 -2.59 -5.74
CA ASN A 90 4.02 -2.57 -4.28
C ASN A 90 5.40 -2.99 -3.75
N HIS A 91 6.25 -3.58 -4.60
CA HIS A 91 7.59 -4.02 -4.23
C HIS A 91 8.69 -3.03 -4.65
N GLN A 92 8.35 -2.00 -5.43
CA GLN A 92 9.31 -1.01 -5.88
C GLN A 92 9.51 0.07 -4.80
N SER A 93 10.77 0.45 -4.55
CA SER A 93 11.13 1.62 -3.72
C SER A 93 10.58 1.62 -2.28
N THR A 94 10.25 0.46 -1.71
CA THR A 94 9.74 0.34 -0.32
C THR A 94 10.82 0.17 0.74
N THR A 95 12.10 0.06 0.33
CA THR A 95 13.21 -0.16 1.26
C THR A 95 13.76 1.15 1.81
N ILE A 96 13.54 1.38 3.11
CA ILE A 96 14.17 2.49 3.84
C ILE A 96 15.40 1.96 4.59
N ASN A 97 16.57 2.50 4.24
CA ASN A 97 17.82 2.17 4.92
C ASN A 97 17.96 2.98 6.20
N VAL A 98 17.94 2.30 7.36
CA VAL A 98 18.19 2.93 8.67
C VAL A 98 19.69 2.93 8.94
N THR A 99 20.22 4.04 9.48
CA THR A 99 21.65 4.17 9.84
C THR A 99 21.84 4.19 11.36
N CYS A 100 23.03 3.83 11.82
CA CYS A 100 23.40 3.90 13.23
C CYS A 100 23.86 5.32 13.61
N ASN A 101 23.18 5.98 14.55
CA ASN A 101 23.51 7.36 14.99
C ASN A 101 24.92 7.52 15.58
N GLN A 102 25.56 6.41 15.99
CA GLN A 102 26.91 6.42 16.58
C GLN A 102 28.03 6.20 15.57
N CYS A 103 27.77 5.45 14.48
CA CYS A 103 28.81 5.07 13.52
C CYS A 103 28.45 5.28 12.06
N ASN A 104 27.26 5.83 11.80
CA ASN A 104 26.66 6.16 10.51
C ASN A 104 26.58 4.99 9.51
N ARG A 105 26.78 3.74 9.94
CA ARG A 105 26.61 2.57 9.09
C ARG A 105 25.14 2.21 8.93
N VAL A 106 24.77 1.84 7.70
CA VAL A 106 23.46 1.25 7.39
C VAL A 106 23.28 -0.06 8.14
N LEU A 107 22.10 -0.26 8.70
CA LEU A 107 21.71 -1.49 9.39
C LEU A 107 21.22 -2.51 8.36
N THR A 108 21.95 -3.61 8.21
CA THR A 108 21.74 -4.57 7.12
C THR A 108 20.89 -5.79 7.48
N LYS A 109 20.72 -6.10 8.78
CA LYS A 109 19.97 -7.28 9.25
C LYS A 109 18.68 -6.93 9.95
N VAL A 110 18.76 -6.07 10.97
CA VAL A 110 17.62 -5.62 11.76
C VAL A 110 17.71 -4.11 11.91
N GLY A 111 16.59 -3.42 11.70
CA GLY A 111 16.53 -1.95 11.71
C GLY A 111 16.70 -1.29 13.10
N TRP A 112 16.91 -2.06 14.16
CA TRP A 112 16.92 -1.56 15.55
C TRP A 112 18.21 -1.88 16.33
N LEU A 113 19.16 -2.64 15.77
CA LEU A 113 20.40 -3.03 16.44
C LEU A 113 21.62 -2.87 15.54
N CYS A 114 22.59 -2.07 16.02
CA CYS A 114 23.89 -1.95 15.35
C CYS A 114 24.82 -3.07 15.82
N HIS A 115 25.24 -3.94 14.92
CA HIS A 115 26.15 -5.04 15.24
C HIS A 115 27.58 -4.56 15.56
N LYS A 116 27.99 -3.42 14.98
CA LYS A 116 29.30 -2.82 15.26
C LYS A 116 29.33 -2.18 16.64
N CYS A 117 28.34 -1.33 16.95
CA CYS A 117 28.27 -0.60 18.22
C CYS A 117 27.66 -1.43 19.36
N LYS A 118 27.07 -2.60 19.05
CA LYS A 118 26.29 -3.43 19.99
C LYS A 118 25.22 -2.62 20.75
N SER A 119 24.64 -1.63 20.08
CA SER A 119 23.71 -0.67 20.67
C SER A 119 22.39 -0.64 19.90
N VAL A 120 21.31 -0.40 20.64
CA VAL A 120 19.97 -0.17 20.12
C VAL A 120 19.87 1.28 19.65
N ILE A 121 19.47 1.51 18.40
CA ILE A 121 19.39 2.87 17.86
C ILE A 121 17.99 3.49 17.98
N ASN A 122 16.94 2.70 17.76
CA ASN A 122 15.56 3.20 17.72
C ASN A 122 14.86 2.93 19.06
N SER A 123 15.42 3.42 20.17
CA SER A 123 14.77 3.33 21.47
C SER A 123 13.65 4.36 21.57
N CYS A 124 12.51 3.95 22.12
CA CYS A 124 11.42 4.88 22.39
C CYS A 124 11.80 5.82 23.53
N ALA A 125 11.64 7.12 23.32
CA ALA A 125 11.94 8.14 24.32
C ALA A 125 11.06 8.06 25.58
N VAL A 126 9.91 7.38 25.51
CA VAL A 126 8.95 7.25 26.63
C VAL A 126 9.15 5.93 27.39
N CYS A 127 9.14 4.78 26.69
CA CYS A 127 9.25 3.48 27.36
C CYS A 127 10.67 2.89 27.36
N HIS A 128 11.63 3.53 26.68
CA HIS A 128 13.02 3.11 26.53
C HIS A 128 13.25 1.73 25.88
N LEU A 129 12.19 1.08 25.37
CA LEU A 129 12.28 -0.18 24.65
C LEU A 129 12.60 0.04 23.16
N PRO A 130 13.25 -0.93 22.48
CA PRO A 130 13.48 -0.88 21.04
C PRO A 130 12.17 -0.89 20.25
N VAL A 131 12.03 0.04 19.30
CA VAL A 131 10.92 0.06 18.34
C VAL A 131 11.24 -0.87 17.18
N LYS A 132 10.44 -1.94 17.03
CA LYS A 132 10.62 -2.98 15.99
C LYS A 132 9.75 -2.76 14.74
N GLY A 133 9.02 -1.66 14.67
CA GLY A 133 8.11 -1.32 13.58
C GLY A 133 8.15 0.18 13.27
N LEU A 134 6.98 0.80 13.10
CA LEU A 134 6.88 2.23 12.85
C LEU A 134 7.49 3.05 13.98
N PHE A 135 8.55 3.77 13.64
CA PHE A 135 9.22 4.73 14.51
C PHE A 135 8.89 6.13 14.02
N VAL A 136 8.28 6.94 14.88
CA VAL A 136 8.02 8.35 14.59
C VAL A 136 9.04 9.21 15.31
N TRP A 137 9.63 10.17 14.62
CA TRP A 137 10.65 11.07 15.18
C TRP A 137 10.40 12.52 14.81
N CYS A 138 10.88 13.41 15.68
CA CYS A 138 10.89 14.84 15.41
C CYS A 138 12.02 15.14 14.41
N GLN A 139 11.71 15.78 13.28
CA GLN A 139 12.73 16.11 12.27
C GLN A 139 13.81 17.09 12.79
N GLY A 140 13.52 17.80 13.89
CA GLY A 140 14.43 18.78 14.46
C GLY A 140 15.40 18.26 15.52
N CYS A 141 15.02 17.28 16.37
CA CYS A 141 15.95 16.67 17.35
C CYS A 141 16.23 15.18 17.12
N SER A 142 15.58 14.55 16.13
CA SER A 142 15.72 13.12 15.80
C SER A 142 15.36 12.15 16.91
N HIS A 143 14.81 12.63 18.04
CA HIS A 143 14.23 11.79 19.07
C HIS A 143 12.82 11.35 18.69
N GLY A 144 12.43 10.17 19.16
CA GLY A 144 11.20 9.54 18.72
C GLY A 144 10.82 8.32 19.53
N GLY A 145 9.90 7.53 19.00
CA GLY A 145 9.48 6.29 19.63
C GLY A 145 8.30 5.61 18.96
N HIS A 146 7.65 4.74 19.73
CA HIS A 146 6.41 4.10 19.31
C HIS A 146 5.35 5.16 19.03
N ILE A 147 4.60 4.99 17.94
CA ILE A 147 3.57 5.95 17.50
C ILE A 147 2.59 6.31 18.62
N ASN A 148 2.05 5.31 19.32
CA ASN A 148 1.10 5.51 20.41
C ASN A 148 1.70 6.33 21.56
N HIS A 149 2.90 5.97 22.03
CA HIS A 149 3.54 6.69 23.14
C HIS A 149 3.87 8.14 22.80
N ILE A 150 4.32 8.41 21.57
CA ILE A 150 4.62 9.77 21.14
C ILE A 150 3.33 10.57 20.96
N GLN A 151 2.29 9.99 20.36
CA GLN A 151 0.98 10.62 20.25
C GLN A 151 0.41 10.98 21.63
N GLU A 152 0.40 10.03 22.57
CA GLU A 152 -0.05 10.26 23.95
C GLU A 152 0.75 11.37 24.63
N TRP A 153 2.09 11.35 24.54
CA TRP A 153 2.95 12.38 25.11
C TRP A 153 2.64 13.78 24.56
N LEU A 154 2.41 13.89 23.25
CA LEU A 154 2.12 15.17 22.61
C LEU A 154 0.75 15.75 22.98
N THR A 155 -0.16 14.95 23.54
CA THR A 155 -1.42 15.49 24.10
C THR A 155 -1.20 16.32 25.37
N ILE A 156 -0.14 16.02 26.12
CA ILE A 156 0.16 16.66 27.41
C ILE A 156 1.33 17.65 27.34
N SER A 157 2.30 17.46 26.43
CA SER A 157 3.45 18.34 26.30
C SER A 157 4.02 18.35 24.88
N LYS A 158 4.33 19.54 24.38
CA LYS A 158 5.08 19.71 23.12
C LYS A 158 6.59 19.53 23.29
N GLN A 159 7.09 19.44 24.52
CA GLN A 159 8.52 19.27 24.76
C GLN A 159 8.94 17.83 24.49
N CYS A 160 10.17 17.64 23.98
CA CYS A 160 10.70 16.32 23.71
C CYS A 160 10.71 15.42 24.96
N PRO A 161 10.17 14.19 24.89
CA PRO A 161 10.13 13.27 26.03
C PRO A 161 11.50 12.84 26.55
N THR A 162 12.57 13.02 25.76
CA THR A 162 13.95 12.77 26.24
C THR A 162 14.48 13.86 27.18
N GLY A 163 13.77 14.99 27.31
CA GLY A 163 14.23 16.13 28.09
C GLY A 163 15.30 16.98 27.39
N CYS A 164 15.53 16.81 26.09
CA CYS A 164 16.56 17.55 25.34
C CYS A 164 16.27 19.06 25.14
N GLY A 165 15.19 19.59 25.73
CA GLY A 165 14.81 21.00 25.63
C GLY A 165 14.09 21.41 24.34
N HIS A 166 14.01 20.53 23.33
CA HIS A 166 13.35 20.88 22.07
C HIS A 166 11.81 20.87 22.23
N ILE A 167 11.15 21.89 21.70
CA ILE A 167 9.70 21.87 21.43
C ILE A 167 9.51 21.12 20.11
N CYS A 168 9.17 19.83 20.21
CA CYS A 168 9.04 18.98 19.04
C CYS A 168 7.80 19.34 18.23
N GLU A 169 7.97 19.36 16.92
CA GLU A 169 6.87 19.40 15.96
C GLU A 169 6.99 18.16 15.06
N TYR A 170 5.92 17.38 15.02
CA TYR A 170 5.78 16.21 14.16
C TYR A 170 4.83 16.64 13.05
N THR A 171 5.36 17.30 12.02
CA THR A 171 4.64 17.67 10.78
C THR A 171 4.47 16.47 9.86
#